data_AF-A0AAJ6ERB4-F1
#
_entry.id   AF-A0AAJ6ERB4-F1
#
_cell.length_a   1.000
_cell.length_b   1.000
_cell.length_c   1.000
_cell.angle_alpha   90.00
_cell.angle_beta   90.00
_cell.angle_gamma   90.00
#
_symmetry.space_group_name_H-M   'P 1'
#
loop_
_entity.id
_entity.type
_entity.pdbx_description
1 polymer ?
#
loop_
_entity_poly.entity_id
_entity_poly.type
_entity_poly.pdbx_seq_one_letter_code
_entity_poly.pdbx_strand_id
1 'polypeptide(L)'
;MDAEVKTRTVTLDVRGDATFNDSQLPKGLYTGTEVQLGIPMAGEEVRWTNPEYKLGLTADQMRDAGIPVEENLVSMTEDVSKFVTSGAIIVRP
;
A
#
# COMPACT_ATOMS: atom_id res chain seq x y z
N MET A 1 14.21 -12.76 20.85
CA MET A 1 13.51 -13.26 19.65
C MET A 1 13.09 -12.03 18.90
N ASP A 2 13.82 -11.72 17.84
CA ASP A 2 13.55 -10.56 16.99
C ASP A 2 12.43 -10.92 16.00
N ALA A 3 11.50 -10.00 15.78
CA ALA A 3 10.43 -10.20 14.81
C ALA A 3 11.02 -10.24 13.39
N GLU A 4 10.52 -11.14 12.55
CA GLU A 4 10.88 -11.17 11.13
C GLU A 4 10.02 -10.17 10.36
N VAL A 5 10.59 -9.51 9.35
CA VAL A 5 9.84 -8.59 8.48
C VAL A 5 10.05 -9.04 7.05
N LYS A 6 8.94 -9.32 6.36
CA LYS A 6 8.94 -9.61 4.93
C LYS A 6 8.34 -8.42 4.20
N THR A 7 9.15 -7.83 3.33
CA THR A 7 8.74 -6.70 2.48
C THR A 7 8.86 -7.11 1.03
N ARG A 8 7.83 -6.86 0.22
CA ARG A 8 7.90 -7.04 -1.24
C ARG A 8 7.27 -5.87 -1.97
N THR A 9 7.86 -5.50 -3.10
CA THR A 9 7.21 -4.60 -4.06
C THR A 9 6.08 -5.36 -4.75
N VAL A 10 4.93 -4.72 -4.90
CA VAL A 10 3.75 -5.26 -5.56
C VAL A 10 3.18 -4.22 -6.53
N THR A 11 2.38 -4.68 -7.48
CA THR A 11 1.56 -3.77 -8.30
C THR A 11 0.16 -3.70 -7.72
N LEU A 12 -0.32 -2.49 -7.47
CA LEU A 12 -1.66 -2.21 -6.97
C LEU A 12 -2.55 -1.74 -8.12
N ASP A 13 -3.55 -2.56 -8.48
CA ASP A 13 -4.53 -2.30 -9.53
C ASP A 13 -5.78 -1.67 -8.90
N VAL A 14 -5.87 -0.34 -9.02
CA VAL A 14 -6.98 0.46 -8.49
C VAL A 14 -8.14 0.38 -9.47
N ARG A 15 -9.22 -0.30 -9.07
CA ARG A 15 -10.38 -0.57 -9.96
C ARG A 15 -11.55 0.38 -9.75
N GLY A 16 -11.64 1.03 -8.60
CA GLY A 16 -12.82 1.76 -8.16
C GLY A 16 -12.52 2.83 -7.10
N ASP A 17 -13.50 3.09 -6.24
CA ASP A 17 -13.55 4.21 -5.29
C ASP A 17 -12.56 4.06 -4.13
N ALA A 18 -11.26 4.11 -4.42
CA ALA A 18 -10.26 4.36 -3.41
C ALA A 18 -10.10 5.88 -3.24
N THR A 19 -10.44 6.40 -2.08
CA THR A 19 -10.32 7.83 -1.75
C THR A 19 -9.16 8.08 -0.79
N PHE A 20 -8.32 9.06 -1.11
CA PHE A 20 -7.16 9.49 -0.35
C PHE A 20 -7.27 10.98 -0.08
N ASN A 21 -7.22 11.40 1.19
CA ASN A 21 -7.34 12.81 1.58
C ASN A 21 -8.51 13.51 0.86
N ASP A 22 -9.70 12.91 0.93
CA ASP A 22 -10.93 13.36 0.28
C ASP A 22 -10.90 13.45 -1.26
N SER A 23 -9.81 12.98 -1.87
CA SER A 23 -9.61 12.95 -3.33
C SER A 23 -9.71 11.52 -3.85
N GLN A 24 -10.41 11.32 -4.96
CA GLN A 24 -10.51 10.00 -5.56
C GLN A 24 -9.21 9.64 -6.28
N LEU A 25 -8.63 8.48 -5.97
CA LEU A 25 -7.50 7.97 -6.72
C LEU A 25 -7.99 7.49 -8.09
N PRO A 26 -7.35 7.92 -9.18
CA PRO A 26 -7.68 7.43 -10.51
C PRO A 26 -7.52 5.92 -10.60
N LYS A 27 -8.30 5.33 -11.50
CA LYS A 27 -8.10 3.92 -11.84
C LYS A 27 -6.78 3.77 -12.57
N GLY A 28 -6.00 2.76 -12.20
CA GLY A 28 -4.68 2.58 -12.77
C GLY A 28 -3.83 1.56 -12.01
N LEU A 29 -2.61 1.38 -12.51
CA LEU A 29 -1.61 0.55 -11.88
C LEU A 29 -0.62 1.44 -11.13
N TYR A 30 -0.40 1.12 -9.87
CA TYR A 30 0.48 1.86 -8.98
C TYR A 30 1.50 0.93 -8.35
N THR A 31 2.67 1.47 -8.03
CA THR A 31 3.67 0.74 -7.27
C THR A 31 3.27 0.74 -5.80
N GLY A 32 3.24 -0.44 -5.20
CA GLY A 32 2.99 -0.61 -3.79
C GLY A 32 4.05 -1.46 -3.11
N THR A 33 3.95 -1.50 -1.80
CA THR A 33 4.77 -2.32 -0.92
C THR A 33 3.84 -3.15 -0.05
N GLU A 34 4.01 -4.46 -0.06
CA GLU A 34 3.39 -5.34 0.92
C GLU A 34 4.38 -5.62 2.05
N VAL A 35 3.91 -5.49 3.29
CA VAL A 35 4.66 -5.79 4.51
C VAL A 35 3.93 -6.87 5.30
N GLN A 36 4.65 -7.91 5.71
CA GLN A 36 4.18 -8.91 6.65
C GLN A 36 5.14 -9.03 7.82
N LEU A 37 4.60 -9.11 9.03
CA LEU A 37 5.36 -9.33 10.25
C LEU A 37 5.31 -10.83 10.60
N GLY A 38 6.49 -11.40 10.85
CA GLY A 38 6.67 -12.75 11.33
C GLY A 38 6.88 -12.72 12.84
N ILE A 39 5.97 -13.37 13.57
CA ILE A 39 6.05 -13.51 15.02
C ILE A 39 6.71 -14.87 15.31
N PRO A 40 7.97 -14.90 15.77
CA PRO A 40 8.62 -16.14 16.16
C PRO A 40 7.93 -16.70 17.42
N MET A 41 7.53 -17.96 17.36
CA MET A 41 6.94 -18.68 18.49
C MET A 41 7.95 -19.71 18.99
N ALA A 42 8.13 -19.81 20.31
CA ALA A 42 9.16 -20.67 20.89
C ALA A 42 8.91 -22.15 20.57
N GLY A 43 9.80 -22.76 19.79
CA GLY A 43 9.71 -24.16 19.39
C GLY A 43 8.79 -24.43 18.19
N GLU A 44 8.27 -23.40 17.53
CA GLU A 44 7.36 -23.51 16.38
C GLU A 44 7.83 -22.67 15.19
N GLU A 45 7.20 -22.88 14.03
CA GLU A 45 7.39 -22.05 12.84
C GLU A 45 6.89 -20.61 13.06
N VAL A 46 7.45 -19.67 12.30
CA VAL A 46 7.10 -18.25 12.36
C VAL A 46 5.64 -18.06 11.95
N ARG A 47 4.85 -17.41 12.80
CA ARG A 47 3.47 -17.03 12.47
C ARG A 47 3.45 -15.69 11.77
N TRP A 48 3.04 -15.68 10.52
CA TRP A 48 2.90 -14.44 9.74
C TRP A 48 1.58 -13.73 10.03
N THR A 49 1.63 -12.41 10.15
CA THR A 49 0.44 -11.55 10.23
C THR A 49 -0.23 -11.42 8.86
N ASN A 50 -1.45 -10.86 8.88
CA ASN A 50 -2.06 -10.37 7.65
C ASN A 50 -1.14 -9.33 6.99
N PRO A 51 -1.05 -9.33 5.65
CA PRO A 51 -0.26 -8.35 4.93
C PRO A 51 -0.87 -6.95 5.05
N GLU A 52 0.00 -5.98 5.28
CA GLU A 52 -0.28 -4.56 5.14
C GLU A 52 0.21 -4.07 3.79
N TYR A 53 -0.57 -3.21 3.14
CA TYR A 53 -0.27 -2.72 1.81
C TYR A 53 -0.12 -1.20 1.85
N LYS A 54 0.97 -0.73 1.28
CA LYS A 54 1.27 0.69 1.14
C LYS A 54 1.34 1.06 -0.32
N LEU A 55 0.69 2.14 -0.70
CA LEU A 55 0.72 2.71 -2.05
C LEU A 55 1.70 3.87 -2.08
N GLY A 56 2.68 3.82 -2.99
CA GLY A 56 3.57 4.93 -3.27
C GLY A 56 3.00 5.79 -4.40
N LEU A 57 2.83 7.09 -4.15
CA LEU A 57 2.42 8.07 -5.16
C LEU A 57 3.51 9.10 -5.36
N THR A 58 3.89 9.35 -6.61
CA THR A 58 4.76 10.49 -6.93
C THR A 58 3.98 11.79 -6.92
N ALA A 59 4.68 12.92 -6.77
CA ALA A 59 4.08 14.24 -6.86
C ALA A 59 3.32 14.46 -8.19
N ASP A 60 3.82 13.92 -9.29
CA ASP A 60 3.17 14.02 -10.59
C ASP A 60 1.88 13.18 -10.64
N GLN A 61 1.91 11.95 -10.13
CA GLN A 61 0.70 11.12 -10.04
C GLN A 61 -0.37 11.76 -9.15
N MET A 62 0.03 12.42 -8.06
CA MET A 62 -0.88 13.15 -7.18
C MET A 62 -1.49 14.36 -7.90
N ARG A 63 -0.68 15.14 -8.64
CA ARG A 63 -1.17 16.26 -9.45
C ARG A 63 -2.14 15.80 -10.54
N ASP A 64 -1.82 14.72 -11.24
CA ASP A 64 -2.69 14.13 -12.27
C ASP A 64 -4.01 13.61 -11.67
N ALA A 65 -3.97 13.16 -10.42
CA ALA A 65 -5.14 12.72 -9.65
C ALA A 65 -5.96 13.88 -9.04
N GLY A 66 -5.49 15.13 -9.16
CA GLY A 66 -6.11 16.28 -8.49
C GLY A 66 -5.93 16.30 -6.97
N ILE A 67 -5.03 15.48 -6.44
CA ILE A 67 -4.67 15.46 -5.03
C ILE A 67 -3.77 16.67 -4.75
N PRO A 68 -4.08 17.51 -3.73
CA PRO A 68 -3.22 18.63 -3.39
C PRO A 68 -1.83 18.15 -2.97
N VAL A 69 -0.80 18.73 -3.60
CA VAL A 69 0.61 18.39 -3.36
C VAL A 69 1.28 19.57 -2.66
N GLU A 70 1.90 19.30 -1.51
CA GLU A 70 2.69 20.30 -0.78
C GLU A 70 3.92 20.76 -1.60
N GLU A 71 4.34 22.00 -1.38
CA GLU A 71 5.54 22.54 -2.02
C GLU A 71 6.78 21.71 -1.60
N ASN A 72 7.53 21.21 -2.59
CA ASN A 72 8.69 20.29 -2.42
C ASN A 72 8.37 18.82 -2.06
N LEU A 73 7.11 18.39 -2.08
CA LEU A 73 6.80 16.96 -1.94
C LEU A 73 7.23 16.22 -3.22
N VAL A 74 8.04 15.16 -3.06
CA VAL A 74 8.51 14.31 -4.18
C VAL A 74 7.63 13.07 -4.32
N SER A 75 7.20 12.51 -3.19
CA SER A 75 6.37 11.30 -3.13
C SER A 75 5.70 11.18 -1.77
N MET A 76 4.58 10.47 -1.74
CA MET A 76 3.84 10.12 -0.52
C MET A 76 3.65 8.61 -0.47
N THR A 77 3.50 8.06 0.74
CA THR A 77 3.17 6.64 0.94
C THR A 77 1.96 6.55 1.85
N GLU A 78 0.92 5.87 1.39
CA GLU A 78 -0.36 5.74 2.10
C GLU A 78 -0.70 4.28 2.41
N ASP A 79 -1.32 4.02 3.56
CA ASP A 79 -1.87 2.69 3.84
C ASP A 79 -3.14 2.45 3.02
N VAL A 80 -3.15 1.35 2.29
CA VAL A 80 -4.26 0.93 1.43
C VAL A 80 -4.82 -0.44 1.79
N SER A 81 -4.43 -0.98 2.95
CA SER A 81 -4.81 -2.30 3.42
C SER A 81 -6.33 -2.46 3.46
N LYS A 82 -7.05 -1.40 3.86
CA LYS A 82 -8.52 -1.36 3.86
C LYS A 82 -9.14 -1.47 2.46
N PHE A 83 -8.52 -0.86 1.46
CA PHE A 83 -9.01 -0.86 0.07
C PHE A 83 -8.70 -2.18 -0.65
N VAL A 84 -7.60 -2.83 -0.27
CA VAL A 84 -7.33 -4.21 -0.69
C VAL A 84 -8.36 -5.16 -0.09
N THR A 85 -8.65 -5.01 1.20
CA THR A 85 -9.64 -5.85 1.90
C THR A 85 -11.05 -5.67 1.35
N SER A 86 -11.43 -4.44 0.96
CA SER A 86 -12.74 -4.17 0.35
C SER A 86 -12.82 -4.56 -1.13
N GLY A 87 -11.70 -4.89 -1.77
CA GLY A 87 -11.61 -5.23 -3.19
C GLY A 87 -11.59 -4.02 -4.14
N ALA A 88 -11.52 -2.80 -3.62
CA ALA A 88 -11.34 -1.59 -4.43
C ALA A 88 -9.97 -1.54 -5.12
N ILE A 89 -8.97 -2.17 -4.49
CA ILE A 89 -7.61 -2.35 -5.03
C ILE A 89 -7.29 -3.84 -5.10
N ILE A 90 -6.81 -4.30 -6.25
CA ILE A 90 -6.34 -5.67 -6.45
C ILE A 90 -4.81 -5.69 -6.41
N VAL A 91 -4.26 -6.55 -5.56
CA VAL A 91 -2.81 -6.74 -5.46
C VAL A 91 -2.35 -7.74 -6.52
N ARG A 92 -1.32 -7.37 -7.27
CA ARG A 92 -0.65 -8.23 -8.24
C ARG A 92 0.83 -8.42 -7.85
N PRO A 93 1.34 -9.66 -7.94
CA PRO A 93 2.75 -9.94 -7.69
C PRO A 93 3.66 -9.32 -8.76
#